data_AF-A0A8K1DD12-F1
#
_entry.id   AF-A0A8K1DD12-F1
#
_cell.length_a   1.000
_cell.length_b   1.000
_cell.length_c   1.000
_cell.angle_alpha   90.00
_cell.angle_beta   90.00
_cell.angle_gamma   90.00
#
_symmetry.space_group_name_H-M   'P 1'
#
loop_
_entity.id
_entity.type
_entity.pdbx_description
1 polymer ?
#
loop_
_entity_poly.entity_id
_entity_poly.type
_entity_poly.pdbx_seq_one_letter_code
_entity_poly.pdbx_strand_id
1 'polypeptide(L)'
;MTPMIRVMMHRDRPASLRSDELARLIKERIKRESVFSGISKSYCIGLVDVVNSTVNTARISNSKMGEYYGTFLNAMSTIVQEFGAKVVKNIGDSLLYYFPRTDYDSDKDSFLDVLEVQSLNYRLSWCHK
;
A
#
# COMPACT_ATOMS: atom_id res chain seq x y z
N MET A 1 -0.80 4.59 -15.06
CA MET A 1 0.57 4.49 -14.50
C MET A 1 0.43 4.23 -13.00
N THR A 2 0.44 2.96 -12.62
CA THR A 2 0.33 2.51 -11.22
C THR A 2 1.59 2.92 -10.45
N PRO A 3 1.49 3.53 -9.26
CA PRO A 3 2.67 3.77 -8.46
C PRO A 3 3.12 2.42 -7.88
N MET A 4 4.21 1.87 -8.43
CA MET A 4 4.93 0.76 -7.82
C MET A 4 5.23 1.13 -6.36
N ILE A 5 4.75 0.33 -5.41
CA ILE A 5 5.04 0.55 -4.00
C ILE A 5 6.55 0.36 -3.84
N ARG A 6 7.27 1.48 -3.77
CA ARG A 6 8.72 1.48 -3.58
C ARG A 6 9.01 1.11 -2.13
N VAL A 7 9.00 -0.19 -1.84
CA VAL A 7 9.68 -0.73 -0.65
C VAL A 7 11.10 -0.15 -0.67
N MET A 8 11.51 0.46 0.45
CA MET A 8 12.82 1.08 0.59
C MET A 8 13.91 -0.01 0.53
N MET A 9 14.24 -0.45 -0.68
CA MET A 9 15.52 -1.07 -0.96
C MET A 9 16.60 -0.04 -0.66
N HIS A 10 17.59 -0.45 0.12
CA HIS A 10 18.79 0.32 0.45
C HIS A 10 19.35 0.92 -0.85
N ARG A 11 19.16 2.23 -1.05
CA ARG A 11 19.62 2.90 -2.27
C ARG A 11 21.14 2.91 -2.27
N ASP A 12 21.74 2.54 -3.39
CA ASP A 12 23.09 2.95 -3.73
C ASP A 12 23.20 4.48 -3.58
N ARG A 13 24.29 4.95 -2.96
CA ARG A 13 24.57 6.38 -2.80
C ARG A 13 24.59 7.03 -4.19
N PRO A 14 23.68 7.96 -4.51
CA PRO A 14 23.76 8.67 -5.78
C PRO A 14 24.99 9.58 -5.76
N ALA A 15 25.61 9.74 -6.94
CA ALA A 15 26.63 10.74 -7.22
C ALA A 15 26.20 12.12 -6.68
N SER A 16 27.16 12.95 -6.26
CA SER A 16 26.91 14.25 -5.63
C SER A 16 25.94 15.12 -6.43
N LEU A 17 24.68 15.18 -6.00
CA LEU A 17 23.68 16.08 -6.57
C LEU A 17 24.03 17.52 -6.20
N ARG A 18 23.95 18.44 -7.17
CA ARG A 18 24.08 19.88 -6.93
C ARG A 18 22.95 20.39 -6.02
N SER A 19 23.25 21.43 -5.24
CA SER A 19 22.38 21.96 -4.19
C SER A 19 21.01 22.44 -4.70
N ASP A 20 20.96 22.97 -5.92
CA ASP A 20 19.76 23.43 -6.62
C ASP A 20 18.79 22.29 -6.97
N GLU A 21 19.32 21.15 -7.44
CA GLU A 21 18.53 19.95 -7.75
C GLU A 21 17.90 19.36 -6.47
N LEU A 22 18.68 19.30 -5.39
CA LEU A 22 18.21 18.88 -4.06
C LEU A 22 17.10 19.79 -3.54
N ALA A 23 17.28 21.11 -3.61
CA ALA A 23 16.28 22.07 -3.18
C ALA A 23 14.97 21.94 -3.98
N ARG A 24 15.06 21.67 -5.28
CA ARG A 24 13.92 21.46 -6.16
C ARG A 24 13.18 20.16 -5.83
N LEU A 25 13.91 19.06 -5.60
CA LEU A 25 13.34 17.78 -5.20
C LEU A 25 12.68 17.84 -3.82
N ILE A 26 13.27 18.58 -2.87
CA ILE A 26 12.69 18.82 -1.55
C ILE A 26 11.41 19.67 -1.68
N LYS A 27 11.41 20.74 -2.47
CA LYS A 27 10.20 21.54 -2.74
C LYS A 27 9.08 20.71 -3.37
N GLU A 28 9.39 19.88 -4.35
CA GLU A 28 8.43 18.95 -4.95
C GLU A 28 7.97 17.84 -3.99
N ARG A 29 8.76 17.53 -2.96
CA ARG A 29 8.37 16.60 -1.90
C ARG A 29 7.42 17.28 -0.91
N ILE A 30 7.78 18.45 -0.40
CA ILE A 30 6.99 19.26 0.54
C ILE A 30 5.67 19.71 -0.10
N LYS A 31 5.67 20.08 -1.38
CA LYS A 31 4.44 20.38 -2.12
C LYS A 31 3.50 19.17 -2.24
N ARG A 32 4.03 17.95 -2.13
CA ARG A 32 3.28 16.70 -2.07
C ARG A 32 2.98 16.24 -0.64
N GLU A 33 3.44 16.94 0.39
CA GLU A 33 3.11 16.62 1.78
C GLU A 33 1.65 17.00 2.07
N SER A 34 0.97 16.08 2.74
CA SER A 34 -0.44 16.17 3.09
C SER A 34 -0.67 17.28 4.11
N VAL A 35 -1.21 18.41 3.68
CA VAL A 35 -1.85 19.37 4.60
C VAL A 35 -3.11 18.70 5.15
N PHE A 36 -3.23 18.61 6.47
CA PHE A 36 -4.45 18.09 7.10
C PHE A 36 -5.59 19.06 6.82
N SER A 37 -6.55 18.65 6.00
CA SER A 37 -7.66 19.52 5.59
C SER A 37 -8.65 19.83 6.72
N GLY A 38 -8.57 19.10 7.84
CA GLY A 38 -9.57 19.16 8.92
C GLY A 38 -10.91 18.53 8.56
N ILE A 39 -11.10 18.08 7.32
CA ILE A 39 -12.33 17.48 6.84
C ILE A 39 -12.30 15.99 7.16
N SER A 40 -13.27 15.54 7.96
CA SER A 40 -13.52 14.12 8.19
C SER A 40 -14.56 13.60 7.20
N LYS A 41 -14.36 12.39 6.71
CA LYS A 41 -15.30 11.67 5.86
C LYS A 41 -15.38 10.22 6.31
N SER A 42 -16.56 9.64 6.18
CA SER A 42 -16.79 8.23 6.44
C SER A 42 -16.38 7.43 5.21
N TYR A 43 -15.44 6.51 5.36
CA TYR A 43 -15.03 5.59 4.30
C TYR A 43 -14.91 4.18 4.88
N CYS A 44 -15.09 3.17 4.03
CA CYS A 44 -14.64 1.82 4.34
C CYS A 44 -13.12 1.76 4.24
N ILE A 45 -12.48 1.26 5.30
CA ILE A 45 -11.03 1.11 5.41
C ILE A 45 -10.72 -0.38 5.44
N GLY A 46 -9.68 -0.78 4.72
CA GLY A 46 -9.17 -2.15 4.70
C GLY A 46 -7.71 -2.21 5.14
N LEU A 47 -7.38 -3.27 5.86
CA LEU A 47 -6.01 -3.65 6.22
C LEU A 47 -5.82 -5.12 5.86
N VAL A 48 -4.84 -5.41 5.03
CA VAL A 48 -4.44 -6.78 4.71
C VAL A 48 -3.04 -7.04 5.23
N ASP A 49 -2.84 -8.18 5.87
CA ASP A 49 -1.60 -8.54 6.56
C ASP A 49 -1.12 -9.94 6.20
N VAL A 50 0.20 -10.16 6.27
CA VAL A 50 0.80 -11.47 6.04
C VAL A 50 0.72 -12.29 7.31
N VAL A 51 -0.17 -13.30 7.32
CA VAL A 51 -0.30 -14.22 8.47
C VAL A 51 1.04 -14.88 8.80
N ASN A 52 1.45 -14.83 10.07
CA ASN A 52 2.67 -15.43 10.60
C ASN A 52 3.97 -14.99 9.87
N SER A 53 4.01 -13.74 9.37
CA SER A 53 5.18 -13.21 8.66
C SER A 53 6.51 -13.41 9.38
N THR A 54 6.55 -13.22 10.71
CA THR A 54 7.78 -13.42 11.50
C THR A 54 8.28 -14.86 11.37
N VAL A 55 7.40 -15.86 11.45
CA VAL A 55 7.77 -17.28 11.31
C VAL A 55 8.14 -17.61 9.87
N ASN A 56 7.39 -17.11 8.90
CA ASN A 56 7.62 -17.37 7.47
C ASN A 56 8.96 -16.78 7.01
N THR A 57 9.29 -15.58 7.50
CA THR A 57 10.52 -14.87 7.15
C THR A 57 11.74 -15.30 7.97
N ALA A 58 11.57 -15.98 9.10
CA ALA A 58 12.70 -16.49 9.89
C ALA A 58 13.63 -17.43 9.11
N ARG A 59 13.12 -18.06 8.04
CA ARG A 59 13.87 -18.96 7.15
C ARG A 59 14.30 -18.32 5.83
N ILE A 60 13.91 -17.07 5.59
CA ILE A 60 14.23 -16.33 4.36
C ILE A 60 15.50 -15.52 4.61
N SER A 61 16.45 -15.58 3.67
CA SER A 61 17.65 -14.76 3.75
C SER A 61 17.30 -13.27 3.69
N ASN A 62 18.07 -12.42 4.39
CA ASN A 62 17.87 -10.96 4.35
C ASN A 62 17.82 -10.40 2.93
N SER A 63 18.59 -10.99 1.99
CA SER A 63 18.61 -10.61 0.58
C SER A 63 17.30 -10.88 -0.17
N LYS A 64 16.49 -11.85 0.26
CA LYS A 64 15.22 -12.25 -0.37
C LYS A 64 13.99 -11.69 0.35
N MET A 65 14.16 -11.20 1.58
CA MET A 65 13.08 -10.68 2.40
C MET A 65 12.38 -9.48 1.75
N GLY A 66 13.15 -8.56 1.15
CA GLY A 66 12.59 -7.41 0.44
C GLY A 66 11.77 -7.79 -0.79
N GLU A 67 12.17 -8.85 -1.49
CA GLU A 67 11.46 -9.38 -2.66
C GLU A 67 10.17 -10.10 -2.24
N TYR A 68 10.20 -10.86 -1.15
CA TYR A 68 9.03 -11.51 -0.56
C TYR A 68 7.95 -10.47 -0.18
N TYR A 69 8.30 -9.48 0.65
CA TYR A 69 7.34 -8.44 1.05
C TYR A 69 6.93 -7.56 -0.14
N GLY A 70 7.87 -7.23 -1.02
CA GLY A 70 7.57 -6.45 -2.23
C GLY A 70 6.56 -7.14 -3.14
N THR A 71 6.68 -8.45 -3.33
CA THR A 71 5.76 -9.23 -4.16
C THR A 71 4.35 -9.20 -3.56
N PHE A 72 4.23 -9.49 -2.27
CA PHE A 72 2.94 -9.46 -1.57
C PHE A 72 2.30 -8.07 -1.62
N LEU A 73 3.02 -7.03 -1.19
CA LEU A 73 2.48 -5.67 -1.10
C LEU A 73 2.09 -5.11 -2.47
N ASN A 74 2.89 -5.38 -3.51
CA ASN A 74 2.57 -4.95 -4.87
C ASN A 74 1.35 -5.70 -5.43
N ALA A 75 1.27 -7.02 -5.23
CA ALA A 75 0.12 -7.81 -5.68
C ALA A 75 -1.18 -7.34 -5.01
N MET A 76 -1.16 -7.18 -3.68
CA MET A 76 -2.33 -6.69 -2.95
C MET A 76 -2.69 -5.27 -3.35
N SER A 77 -1.71 -4.39 -3.58
CA SER A 77 -1.95 -3.04 -4.09
C SER A 77 -2.65 -3.04 -5.43
N THR A 78 -2.27 -3.93 -6.35
CA THR A 78 -2.93 -4.04 -7.65
C THR A 78 -4.37 -4.50 -7.48
N ILE A 79 -4.60 -5.58 -6.71
CA ILE A 79 -5.94 -6.13 -6.46
C ILE A 79 -6.87 -5.04 -5.91
N VAL A 80 -6.51 -4.38 -4.80
CA VAL A 80 -7.42 -3.41 -4.19
C VAL A 80 -7.69 -2.19 -5.08
N GLN A 81 -6.73 -1.81 -5.94
CA GLN A 81 -6.90 -0.71 -6.89
C GLN A 81 -7.83 -1.07 -8.05
N GLU A 82 -7.88 -2.34 -8.48
CA GLU A 82 -8.85 -2.82 -9.48
C GLU A 82 -10.30 -2.67 -8.99
N PHE A 83 -10.52 -2.74 -7.67
CA PHE A 83 -11.80 -2.48 -7.01
C PHE A 83 -11.98 -1.01 -6.58
N GLY A 84 -11.18 -0.09 -7.11
CA GLY A 84 -11.33 1.35 -6.87
C GLY A 84 -10.84 1.85 -5.51
N ALA A 85 -10.16 1.01 -4.72
CA ALA A 85 -9.56 1.45 -3.47
C ALA A 85 -8.30 2.32 -3.71
N LYS A 86 -7.96 3.13 -2.72
CA LYS A 86 -6.74 3.92 -2.66
C LYS A 86 -5.83 3.40 -1.56
N VAL A 87 -4.59 3.07 -1.92
CA VAL A 87 -3.55 2.70 -0.97
C VAL A 87 -3.09 3.94 -0.20
N VAL A 88 -3.09 3.86 1.12
CA VAL A 88 -2.62 4.93 2.01
C VAL A 88 -1.13 4.78 2.27
N LYS A 89 -0.72 3.63 2.79
CA LYS A 89 0.67 3.30 3.15
C LYS A 89 0.81 1.82 3.48
N ASN A 90 2.06 1.38 3.52
CA ASN A 90 2.42 0.10 4.14
C ASN A 90 2.59 0.30 5.65
N ILE A 91 2.28 -0.72 6.43
CA ILE A 91 2.50 -0.77 7.87
C ILE A 91 3.21 -2.10 8.16
N GLY A 92 4.54 -2.08 8.19
CA GLY A 92 5.33 -3.32 8.24
C GLY A 92 5.11 -4.17 6.99
N ASP A 93 4.58 -5.36 7.20
CA ASP A 93 4.16 -6.37 6.23
C ASP A 93 2.68 -6.26 5.81
N SER A 94 1.94 -5.31 6.41
CA SER A 94 0.56 -5.04 6.05
C SER A 94 0.41 -3.88 5.04
N LEU A 95 -0.71 -3.86 4.32
CA LEU A 95 -1.11 -2.79 3.41
C LEU A 95 -2.41 -2.13 3.89
N LEU A 96 -2.37 -0.81 4.13
CA LEU A 96 -3.53 0.01 4.51
C LEU A 96 -4.11 0.72 3.28
N TYR A 97 -5.42 0.59 3.08
CA TYR A 97 -6.16 1.19 1.96
C TYR A 97 -7.58 1.61 2.38
N TYR A 98 -8.25 2.40 1.55
CA TYR A 98 -9.65 2.82 1.76
C TYR A 98 -10.41 2.93 0.44
N PHE A 99 -11.73 2.86 0.49
CA PHE A 99 -12.60 2.99 -0.67
C PHE A 99 -13.22 4.39 -0.72
N PRO A 100 -12.86 5.23 -1.69
CA PRO A 100 -13.32 6.62 -1.73
C PRO A 100 -14.78 6.78 -2.16
N ARG A 101 -15.43 5.75 -2.72
CA ARG A 101 -16.84 5.82 -3.15
C ARG A 101 -17.85 5.52 -2.04
N THR A 102 -17.38 4.97 -0.92
CA THR A 102 -18.23 4.62 0.22
C THR A 102 -18.53 5.81 1.13
N ASP A 103 -18.21 7.04 0.73
CA ASP A 103 -18.67 8.26 1.44
C ASP A 103 -20.12 8.62 1.10
N TYR A 104 -20.76 7.87 0.18
CA TYR A 104 -22.16 8.00 -0.16
C TYR A 104 -22.91 6.69 0.10
N ASP A 105 -23.78 6.67 1.12
CA ASP A 105 -24.56 5.48 1.52
C ASP A 105 -25.48 4.94 0.40
N SER A 106 -25.80 5.76 -0.61
CA SER A 106 -26.62 5.36 -1.74
C SER A 106 -25.88 4.49 -2.77
N ASP A 107 -24.54 4.52 -2.80
CA ASP A 107 -23.73 3.76 -3.75
C ASP A 107 -23.49 2.33 -3.21
N LYS A 108 -24.54 1.50 -3.28
CA LYS A 108 -24.48 0.10 -2.80
C LYS A 108 -23.42 -0.73 -3.51
N ASP A 109 -23.15 -0.46 -4.79
CA ASP A 109 -22.15 -1.18 -5.57
C ASP A 109 -20.74 -0.94 -5.00
N SER A 110 -20.45 0.27 -4.52
CA SER A 110 -19.19 0.55 -3.84
C SER A 110 -18.95 -0.29 -2.57
N PHE A 111 -20.01 -0.70 -1.87
CA PHE A 111 -19.89 -1.59 -0.71
C PHE A 111 -19.74 -3.06 -1.14
N LEU A 112 -20.26 -3.46 -2.30
CA LEU A 112 -20.00 -4.78 -2.87
C LEU A 112 -18.53 -4.95 -3.24
N ASP A 113 -17.89 -3.91 -3.81
CA ASP A 113 -16.45 -3.90 -4.08
C ASP A 113 -15.62 -4.17 -2.81
N VAL A 114 -16.03 -3.58 -1.67
CA VAL A 114 -15.39 -3.82 -0.37
C VAL A 114 -15.50 -5.29 0.05
N LEU A 115 -16.70 -5.87 -0.07
CA LEU A 115 -16.95 -7.26 0.31
C LEU A 115 -16.22 -8.25 -0.60
N GLU A 116 -16.11 -7.95 -1.90
CA GLU A 116 -15.39 -8.80 -2.85
C GLU A 116 -13.88 -8.81 -2.54
N VAL A 117 -13.27 -7.65 -2.28
CA VAL A 117 -11.86 -7.58 -1.84
C VAL A 117 -11.64 -8.37 -0.56
N GLN A 118 -12.56 -8.29 0.41
CA GLN A 118 -12.47 -9.09 1.63
C GLN A 118 -12.54 -10.59 1.34
N SER A 119 -13.50 -11.03 0.51
CA SER A 119 -13.63 -12.43 0.07
C SER A 119 -12.36 -12.95 -0.60
N LEU A 120 -11.76 -12.16 -1.49
CA LEU A 120 -10.49 -12.49 -2.16
C LEU A 120 -9.33 -12.59 -1.17
N ASN A 121 -9.23 -11.66 -0.20
CA ASN A 121 -8.21 -11.71 0.85
C ASN A 121 -8.31 -13.01 1.67
N TYR A 122 -9.52 -13.41 2.05
CA TYR A 122 -9.73 -14.68 2.73
C TYR A 122 -9.26 -15.86 1.87
N ARG A 123 -9.66 -15.93 0.59
CA ARG A 123 -9.28 -17.03 -0.31
C ARG A 123 -7.76 -17.14 -0.49
N LEU A 124 -7.06 -16.01 -0.64
CA LEU A 124 -5.60 -16.00 -0.75
C LEU A 124 -4.91 -16.50 0.53
N SER A 125 -5.52 -16.28 1.70
CA SER A 125 -5.03 -16.84 2.97
C SER A 125 -5.18 -18.37 3.07
N TRP A 126 -6.18 -18.97 2.40
CA TRP A 126 -6.46 -20.42 2.45
C TRP A 126 -5.71 -21.25 1.40
N CYS A 127 -5.15 -20.64 0.35
CA CYS A 127 -4.42 -21.36 -0.70
C CYS A 127 -3.04 -21.91 -0.24
N HIS A 128 -2.64 -21.67 1.01
CA HIS A 128 -1.35 -22.09 1.57
C HIS A 128 -1.46 -22.94 2.84
N LYS A 129 -2.62 -23.58 3.08
CA LYS A 129 -2.75 -24.65 4.07
C LYS A 129 -2.96 -26.00 3.42
#